data_AF-A0A8T5EF80-F1
#
_entry.id   AF-A0A8T5EF80-F1
#
_cell.length_a   1.000
_cell.length_b   1.000
_cell.length_c   1.000
_cell.angle_alpha   90.00
_cell.angle_beta   90.00
_cell.angle_gamma   90.00
#
_symmetry.space_group_name_H-M   'P 1'
#
loop_
_entity.id
_entity.type
_entity.pdbx_description
1 polymer ?
#
loop_
_entity_poly.entity_id
_entity_poly.type
_entity_poly.pdbx_seq_one_letter_code
_entity_poly.pdbx_strand_id
1 'polypeptide(L)' 'MNECDFFSSPIGLGHVTRDIAIARNLHEFSINFITGSGAAKMLQKLDFKIDDVYNPPSFIVNEGILKNQT' A
#
# COMPACT_ATOMS: atom_id res chain seq x y z
N MET A 1 -20.41 11.40 -2.22
CA MET A 1 -19.01 11.56 -1.77
C MET A 1 -18.14 11.10 -2.92
N ASN A 2 -17.06 11.82 -3.26
CA ASN A 2 -16.19 11.39 -4.35
C ASN A 2 -15.41 10.14 -3.90
N GLU A 3 -15.14 9.21 -4.79
CA GLU A 3 -14.33 8.02 -4.48
C GLU A 3 -12.90 8.21 -4.99
N CYS A 4 -11.90 7.78 -4.22
CA CYS A 4 -10.50 7.85 -4.60
C CYS A 4 -9.79 6.55 -4.24
N ASP A 5 -9.29 5.88 -5.29
CA ASP A 5 -8.53 4.66 -5.21
C ASP A 5 -7.03 4.95 -5.17
N PHE A 6 -6.35 4.49 -4.12
CA PHE A 6 -4.91 4.53 -3.97
C PHE A 6 -4.30 3.18 -4.33
N PHE A 7 -3.55 3.14 -5.44
CA PHE A 7 -2.73 2.00 -5.82
C PHE A 7 -1.35 2.12 -5.14
N SER A 8 -1.24 1.51 -3.96
CA SER A 8 -0.02 1.60 -3.14
C SER A 8 0.84 0.35 -3.30
N SER A 9 2.15 0.55 -3.52
CA SER A 9 3.10 -0.57 -3.57
C SER A 9 3.09 -1.36 -2.26
N PRO A 10 2.99 -2.72 -2.31
CA PRO A 10 3.05 -3.55 -1.12
C PRO A 10 4.49 -3.79 -0.66
N ILE A 11 5.48 -3.41 -1.48
CA ILE A 11 6.91 -3.63 -1.25
C ILE A 11 7.51 -2.36 -0.67
N GLY A 12 8.11 -2.48 0.52
CA GLY A 12 8.66 -1.35 1.26
C GLY A 12 7.56 -0.46 1.83
N LEU A 13 7.37 -0.53 3.15
CA LEU A 13 6.28 0.18 3.85
C LEU A 13 6.33 1.71 3.70
N GLY A 14 7.48 2.27 3.30
CA GLY A 14 7.61 3.70 3.00
C GLY A 14 6.67 4.20 1.90
N HIS A 15 6.29 3.33 0.95
CA HIS A 15 5.33 3.70 -0.10
C HIS A 15 3.94 3.90 0.48
N VAL A 16 3.43 2.91 1.24
CA VAL A 16 2.08 2.99 1.81
C VAL A 16 1.97 4.06 2.90
N THR A 17 3.01 4.32 3.68
CA THR A 17 2.97 5.39 4.70
C THR A 17 2.88 6.79 4.10
N ARG A 18 3.57 7.05 2.98
CA ARG A 18 3.42 8.30 2.23
C ARG A 18 1.99 8.45 1.72
N ASP A 19 1.44 7.39 1.14
CA ASP A 19 0.11 7.42 0.54
C ASP A 19 -0.98 7.62 1.63
N ILE A 20 -0.82 7.02 2.81
CA ILE A 20 -1.66 7.28 4.00
C ILE A 20 -1.63 8.77 4.40
N ALA A 21 -0.45 9.39 4.41
CA ALA A 21 -0.32 10.80 4.76
C ALA A 21 -1.09 11.70 3.78
N ILE A 22 -1.07 11.37 2.49
CA ILE A 22 -1.85 12.09 1.47
C ILE A 22 -3.35 11.84 1.68
N ALA A 23 -3.77 10.58 1.78
CA ALA A 23 -5.17 10.18 1.95
C ALA A 23 -5.85 10.85 3.14
N ARG A 24 -5.12 11.01 4.26
CA ARG A 24 -5.64 11.68 5.46
C ARG A 24 -5.96 13.17 5.27
N ASN A 25 -5.40 13.81 4.23
CA ASN A 25 -5.70 15.20 3.89
C ASN A 25 -6.83 15.34 2.84
N LEU A 26 -7.33 14.23 2.29
CA LEU A 26 -8.37 14.21 1.25
C LEU A 26 -9.77 13.98 1.88
N HIS A 27 -10.21 14.89 2.75
CA HIS A 27 -11.46 14.74 3.51
C HIS A 27 -12.75 14.66 2.67
N GLU A 28 -12.72 15.15 1.43
CA GLU A 28 -13.87 15.15 0.52
C GLU A 28 -14.07 13.81 -0.22
N PHE A 29 -13.13 12.87 -0.04
CA PHE A 29 -13.11 11.59 -0.74
C PHE A 29 -13.32 10.42 0.22
N SER A 30 -14.07 9.42 -0.23
CA SER A 30 -14.02 8.07 0.30
C SER A 30 -12.76 7.41 -0.23
N ILE A 31 -11.85 7.04 0.66
CA ILE A 31 -10.55 6.46 0.29
C ILE A 31 -10.64 4.94 0.31
N ASN A 32 -10.17 4.31 -0.76
CA ASN A 32 -9.92 2.88 -0.85
C ASN A 32 -8.45 2.63 -1.22
N PHE A 33 -7.80 1.72 -0.52
CA PHE A 33 -6.44 1.30 -0.85
C PHE A 33 -6.44 -0.04 -1.57
N ILE A 34 -5.90 -0.07 -2.79
CA ILE A 34 -5.64 -1.30 -3.54
C ILE A 34 -4.16 -1.62 -3.40
N THR A 35 -3.84 -2.73 -2.72
CA THR A 35 -2.46 -3.12 -2.45
C THR A 35 -2.38 -4.63 -2.15
N GLY A 36 -1.34 -5.06 -1.44
CA GLY A 36 -1.40 -6.35 -0.74
C GLY A 36 -0.28 -6.60 0.25
N SER A 37 -0.14 -7.85 0.67
CA SER A 37 0.95 -8.34 1.52
C SER A 37 1.12 -7.54 2.83
N GLY A 38 2.33 -7.05 3.13
CA GLY A 38 2.61 -6.31 4.36
C GLY A 38 1.90 -4.96 4.44
N ALA A 39 1.68 -4.30 3.30
CA ALA A 39 0.99 -3.01 3.26
C ALA A 39 -0.50 -3.15 3.58
N ALA A 40 -1.19 -4.16 3.02
CA ALA A 40 -2.60 -4.43 3.35
C ALA A 40 -2.79 -4.72 4.84
N LYS A 41 -1.94 -5.57 5.44
CA LYS A 41 -1.98 -5.87 6.88
C LYS A 41 -1.74 -4.64 7.76
N MET A 42 -0.92 -3.70 7.31
CA MET A 42 -0.70 -2.43 8.01
C MET A 42 -1.96 -1.56 7.91
N LEU A 43 -2.50 -1.41 6.70
CA LEU A 43 -3.69 -0.61 6.47
C LEU A 43 -4.91 -1.18 7.19
N GLN A 44 -5.08 -2.50 7.33
CA GLN A 44 -6.22 -3.11 8.04
C GLN A 44 -6.29 -2.70 9.53
N LYS A 45 -5.18 -2.23 10.10
CA LYS A 45 -5.12 -1.69 11.46
C LYS A 45 -5.50 -0.21 11.53
N LEU A 46 -5.65 0.42 10.38
CA LEU A 46 -6.08 1.79 10.19
C LEU A 46 -7.49 1.72 9.57
N ASP A 47 -8.39 2.61 9.95
CA ASP A 47 -9.81 2.52 9.56
C ASP A 47 -10.04 2.93 8.09
N PHE A 48 -9.40 2.23 7.15
CA PHE A 48 -9.47 2.44 5.71
C PHE A 48 -10.15 1.25 5.03
N LYS A 49 -10.85 1.52 3.93
CA LYS A 49 -11.28 0.48 2.99
C LYS A 49 -10.07 -0.04 2.21
N ILE A 50 -9.95 -1.35 2.07
CA ILE A 50 -8.75 -2.00 1.53
C ILE A 50 -9.14 -3.20 0.66
N ASP A 51 -8.55 -3.26 -0.53
CA ASP A 51 -8.52 -4.42 -1.40
C ASP A 51 -7.11 -5.05 -1.36
N ASP A 52 -6.97 -6.17 -0.66
CA ASP A 52 -5.73 -6.97 -0.56
C ASP A 52 -5.66 -7.96 -1.74
N VAL A 53 -5.28 -7.43 -2.91
CA VAL A 53 -5.38 -8.15 -4.19
C VAL A 53 -4.05 -8.31 -4.91
N TYR A 54 -2.99 -7.64 -4.47
CA TYR A 54 -1.68 -7.68 -5.12
C TYR A 54 -0.65 -8.46 -4.30
N ASN A 55 -0.25 -9.62 -4.82
CA ASN A 55 0.84 -10.42 -4.30
C ASN A 55 2.11 -10.13 -5.11
N PRO A 56 3.10 -9.38 -4.57
CA PRO A 56 4.33 -9.11 -5.28
C PRO A 56 5.12 -10.42 -5.48
N PRO A 57 5.88 -10.54 -6.58
CA PRO A 57 6.79 -11.68 -6.75
C PRO A 57 7.78 -11.74 -5.58
N SER A 58 8.20 -12.94 -5.20
CA SER A 58 9.23 -13.12 -4.18
C SER A 58 10.51 -12.38 -4.60
N PHE A 59 11.02 -11.53 -3.73
CA PHE A 59 12.29 -10.83 -3.94
C PHE A 59 13.12 -10.88 -2.66
N ILE A 60 14.44 -10.77 -2.80
CA ILE A 60 15.36 -10.71 -1.68
C ILE A 60 16.09 -9.38 -1.76
N VAL A 61 16.05 -8.59 -0.69
CA VAL A 61 16.95 -7.43 -0.57
C VAL A 61 18.17 -7.88 0.24
N ASN A 62 19.34 -7.81 -0.37
CA ASN A 62 20.62 -8.07 0.29
C ASN A 62 21.48 -6.81 0.18
N GLU A 63 21.87 -6.24 1.33
CA GLU A 63 22.64 -4.99 1.41
C GLU A 63 22.00 -3.81 0.63
N GLY A 64 20.67 -3.69 0.67
CA GLY A 64 19.94 -2.64 -0.05
C GLY A 64 19.79 -2.90 -1.56
N ILE A 65 20.33 -4.00 -2.07
CA ILE A 65 20.24 -4.39 -3.48
C ILE A 65 19.16 -5.46 -3.64
N LEU A 66 18.25 -5.22 -4.58
CA LEU A 66 17.23 -6.18 -4.99
C LEU A 66 17.90 -7.34 -5.76
N LYS A 67 17.70 -8.57 -5.30
CA LYS A 67 18.18 -9.82 -5.92
C LYS A 67 17.01 -10.77 -6.17
N ASN A 68 17.19 -11.66 -7.16
CA ASN A 68 16.21 -12.68 -7.59
C ASN A 68 14.84 -12.11 -7.99
N GLN A 69 14.82 -11.23 -8.99
CA GLN A 69 13.59 -11.01 -9.77
C GLN A 69 13.50 -12.13 -10.82
N THR A 70 12.73 -13.18 -10.53
CA THR A 70 12.30 -14.18 -11.53
C THR A 70 11.12 -13.70 -12.33
#